data_AF-A0A0S1LIB7-F1
#
_entry.id   AF-A0A0S1LIB7-F1
#
_cell.length_a   1.000
_cell.length_b   1.000
_cell.length_c   1.000
_cell.angle_alpha   90.00
_cell.angle_beta   90.00
_cell.angle_gamma   90.00
#
_symmetry.space_group_name_H-M   'P 1'
#
loop_
_entity.id
_entity.type
_entity.pdbx_description
1 polymer ?
#
loop_
_entity_poly.entity_id
_entity_poly.type
_entity_poly.pdbx_seq_one_letter_code
_entity_poly.pdbx_strand_id
1 'polypeptide(L)'
;MHGPRSTLLGLTLAILGTAAAFNPIFRENEMAWRDLFLAFDKAEREPVVKSYDLSYLTFEQQDMLKSVADIAELANLTGLPLMDEDPTEGLRIGFRSLSPPVRTRRRRQYEKLPECKPRIVNEPVEQHHDGMRTIPTCIERKVCGGCCSVGRLCVATKTKKVTKKVIQLGTNSATPVLLNVTEDEECECVCKVKASDCPNTQRQEYDQEHCMCRCKSSLREEKAKCESVGNFWDYNSCRCVCRSLAGRECSSGYFFDELSCRCVPLLF
;
A
#
# COMPACT_ATOMS: atom_id res chain seq x y z
N MET A 1 -20.49 -4.36 10.87
CA MET A 1 -21.94 -4.07 10.91
C MET A 1 -22.49 -4.15 9.49
N HIS A 2 -23.09 -5.28 9.12
CA HIS A 2 -23.95 -5.38 7.94
C HIS A 2 -25.21 -6.15 8.34
N GLY A 3 -26.34 -5.48 8.16
CA GLY A 3 -27.69 -5.99 8.38
C GLY A 3 -28.22 -6.83 7.20
N PRO A 4 -29.48 -7.29 7.29
CA PRO A 4 -29.89 -8.61 6.85
C PRO A 4 -30.55 -8.58 5.46
N ARG A 5 -30.05 -9.38 4.52
CA ARG A 5 -30.75 -9.73 3.26
C ARG A 5 -30.90 -11.24 3.02
N SER A 6 -30.40 -12.10 3.92
CA SER A 6 -30.39 -13.55 3.72
C SER A 6 -31.61 -14.32 4.27
N THR A 7 -32.58 -13.67 4.91
CA THR A 7 -33.71 -14.39 5.53
C THR A 7 -34.96 -14.54 4.66
N LEU A 8 -35.03 -13.90 3.47
CA LEU A 8 -36.19 -14.03 2.58
C LEU A 8 -36.02 -15.04 1.43
N LEU A 9 -34.79 -15.47 1.10
CA LEU A 9 -34.56 -16.51 0.08
C LEU A 9 -34.54 -17.94 0.64
N GLY A 10 -34.41 -18.11 1.96
CA GLY A 10 -34.48 -19.43 2.62
C GLY A 10 -35.90 -19.99 2.72
N LEU A 11 -36.94 -19.14 2.65
CA LEU A 11 -38.34 -19.54 2.82
C LEU A 11 -39.04 -19.92 1.49
N THR A 12 -38.49 -19.53 0.34
CA THR A 12 -39.03 -19.93 -0.97
C THR A 12 -38.54 -21.30 -1.45
N LEU A 13 -37.46 -21.83 -0.87
CA LEU A 13 -36.95 -23.18 -1.16
C LEU A 13 -37.59 -24.30 -0.31
N ALA A 14 -38.22 -23.96 0.82
CA ALA A 14 -38.94 -24.94 1.64
C ALA A 14 -40.32 -25.32 1.07
N ILE A 15 -40.92 -24.46 0.25
CA ILE A 15 -42.26 -24.69 -0.33
C ILE A 15 -42.21 -25.60 -1.58
N LEU A 16 -41.06 -25.71 -2.26
CA LEU A 16 -40.89 -26.64 -3.39
C LEU A 16 -40.55 -28.08 -2.95
N GLY A 17 -40.15 -28.29 -1.70
CA GLY A 17 -39.83 -29.62 -1.15
C GLY A 17 -41.05 -30.48 -0.81
N THR A 18 -42.25 -29.91 -0.73
CA THR A 18 -43.48 -30.66 -0.40
C THR A 18 -44.39 -30.95 -1.60
N ALA A 19 -44.09 -30.39 -2.77
CA ALA A 19 -44.78 -30.72 -4.03
C ALA A 19 -44.16 -31.93 -4.77
N ALA A 20 -43.15 -32.59 -4.19
CA ALA A 20 -42.46 -33.74 -4.75
C ALA A 20 -43.19 -35.10 -4.54
N ALA A 21 -44.45 -35.09 -4.10
CA ALA A 21 -45.19 -36.32 -3.79
C ALA A 21 -46.18 -36.78 -4.89
N PHE A 22 -46.38 -36.02 -5.97
CA PHE A 22 -47.40 -36.35 -6.99
C PHE A 22 -46.97 -35.98 -8.41
N ASN A 23 -45.87 -36.55 -8.94
CA ASN A 23 -45.75 -36.81 -10.38
C ASN A 23 -44.51 -37.67 -10.73
N PRO A 24 -44.65 -38.78 -11.46
CA PRO A 24 -43.56 -39.71 -11.75
C PRO A 24 -42.69 -39.32 -12.97
N ILE A 25 -42.65 -38.05 -13.36
CA ILE A 25 -41.84 -37.54 -14.49
C ILE A 25 -40.53 -36.87 -14.00
N PHE A 26 -40.34 -36.72 -12.68
CA PHE A 26 -39.22 -35.97 -12.09
C PHE A 26 -38.03 -36.86 -11.64
N ARG A 27 -37.79 -38.00 -12.30
CA ARG A 27 -36.75 -38.97 -11.92
C ARG A 27 -35.60 -39.09 -12.92
N GLU A 28 -35.27 -38.02 -13.64
CA GLU A 28 -34.15 -38.01 -14.60
C GLU A 28 -33.14 -36.87 -14.46
N ASN A 29 -33.32 -35.92 -13.52
CA ASN A 29 -32.48 -34.70 -13.48
C ASN A 29 -31.81 -34.40 -12.12
N GLU A 30 -31.56 -35.40 -11.26
CA GLU A 30 -30.78 -35.19 -10.03
C GLU A 30 -29.29 -34.87 -10.28
N MET A 31 -28.73 -35.28 -11.42
CA MET A 31 -27.33 -34.99 -11.75
C MET A 31 -27.10 -33.51 -12.10
N ALA A 32 -28.07 -32.86 -12.75
CA ALA A 32 -27.90 -31.49 -13.26
C ALA A 32 -27.75 -30.44 -12.14
N TRP A 33 -28.41 -30.63 -11.00
CA TRP A 33 -28.36 -29.67 -9.89
C TRP A 33 -27.10 -29.82 -9.04
N ARG A 34 -26.61 -31.04 -8.81
CA ARG A 34 -25.32 -31.26 -8.13
C ARG A 34 -24.17 -30.66 -8.94
N ASP A 35 -24.20 -30.80 -10.26
CA ASP A 35 -23.18 -30.22 -11.14
C ASP A 35 -23.25 -28.68 -11.16
N LEU A 36 -24.45 -28.09 -11.08
CA LEU A 36 -24.64 -26.65 -10.94
C LEU A 36 -24.15 -26.12 -9.58
N PHE A 37 -24.44 -26.80 -8.47
CA PHE A 37 -23.92 -26.45 -7.15
C PHE A 37 -22.40 -26.61 -7.08
N LEU A 38 -21.82 -27.66 -7.66
CA LEU A 38 -20.37 -27.84 -7.76
C LEU A 38 -19.71 -26.80 -8.67
N ALA A 39 -20.39 -26.35 -9.73
CA ALA A 39 -19.92 -25.28 -10.61
C ALA A 39 -19.95 -23.91 -9.91
N PHE A 40 -20.97 -23.65 -9.08
CA PHE A 40 -21.05 -22.44 -8.24
C PHE A 40 -19.98 -22.44 -7.13
N ASP A 41 -19.78 -23.57 -6.44
CA ASP A 41 -18.76 -23.71 -5.39
C ASP A 41 -17.33 -23.62 -5.96
N LYS A 42 -17.14 -23.97 -7.23
CA LYS A 42 -15.87 -23.78 -7.96
C LYS A 42 -15.65 -22.32 -8.42
N ALA A 43 -16.71 -21.53 -8.55
CA ALA A 43 -16.63 -20.12 -8.96
C ALA A 43 -16.29 -19.17 -7.81
N GLU A 44 -16.49 -19.61 -6.55
CA GLU A 44 -16.21 -18.80 -5.35
C GLU A 44 -14.91 -19.18 -4.61
N ARG A 45 -14.09 -20.08 -5.15
CA ARG A 45 -12.73 -20.24 -4.59
C ARG A 45 -11.93 -18.98 -4.86
N GLU A 46 -11.85 -18.13 -3.84
CA GLU A 46 -10.87 -17.06 -3.75
C GLU A 46 -9.51 -17.61 -4.22
N PRO A 47 -8.79 -16.90 -5.09
CA PRO A 47 -7.48 -17.36 -5.51
C PRO A 47 -6.64 -17.57 -4.26
N VAL A 48 -6.09 -18.78 -4.09
CA VAL A 48 -5.12 -19.06 -3.02
C VAL A 48 -3.94 -18.11 -3.23
N VAL A 49 -3.92 -17.02 -2.47
CA VAL A 49 -2.82 -16.06 -2.49
C VAL A 49 -1.61 -16.77 -1.89
N LYS A 50 -0.65 -17.15 -2.73
CA LYS A 50 0.64 -17.63 -2.25
C LYS A 50 1.35 -16.47 -1.58
N SER A 51 1.46 -16.49 -0.26
CA SER A 51 2.34 -15.59 0.49
C SER A 51 3.78 -16.09 0.35
N TYR A 52 4.70 -15.21 -0.02
CA TYR A 52 6.12 -15.53 -0.08
C TYR A 52 6.81 -15.07 1.21
N ASP A 53 7.55 -15.98 1.83
CA ASP A 53 8.38 -15.65 2.99
C ASP A 53 9.68 -14.98 2.52
N LEU A 54 9.90 -13.72 2.92
CA LEU A 54 11.08 -12.92 2.59
C LEU A 54 12.13 -12.90 3.71
N SER A 55 12.04 -13.82 4.68
CA SER A 55 12.97 -13.94 5.81
C SER A 55 14.43 -14.22 5.40
N TYR A 56 14.66 -14.72 4.19
CA TYR A 56 16.00 -14.99 3.64
C TYR A 56 16.77 -13.74 3.22
N LEU A 57 16.11 -12.58 3.11
CA LEU A 57 16.77 -11.34 2.75
C LEU A 57 17.66 -10.84 3.87
N THR A 58 18.84 -10.34 3.52
CA THR A 58 19.72 -9.67 4.49
C THR A 58 19.03 -8.41 5.04
N PHE A 59 19.46 -7.91 6.21
CA PHE A 59 18.95 -6.65 6.74
C PHE A 59 19.11 -5.48 5.76
N GLU A 60 20.21 -5.45 5.00
CA GLU A 60 20.42 -4.45 3.95
C GLU A 60 19.39 -4.61 2.82
N GLN A 61 19.15 -5.84 2.34
CA GLN A 61 18.13 -6.10 1.32
C GLN A 61 16.71 -5.80 1.82
N GLN A 62 16.39 -6.08 3.08
CA GLN A 62 15.10 -5.71 3.69
C GLN A 62 14.95 -4.20 3.85
N ASP A 63 16.05 -3.47 4.06
CA ASP A 63 16.02 -2.02 4.09
C ASP A 63 15.84 -1.46 2.67
N MET A 64 16.52 -2.04 1.68
CA MET A 64 16.33 -1.73 0.26
C MET A 64 14.91 -2.04 -0.24
N LEU A 65 14.21 -3.03 0.31
CA LEU A 65 12.79 -3.25 0.00
C LEU A 65 11.93 -2.01 0.25
N LYS A 66 12.35 -1.15 1.18
CA LYS A 66 11.66 0.10 1.43
C LYS A 66 11.82 1.05 0.25
N SER A 67 12.93 1.08 -0.49
CA SER A 67 13.09 2.02 -1.62
C SER A 67 12.50 1.52 -2.95
N VAL A 68 12.10 0.26 -3.04
CA VAL A 68 11.56 -0.36 -4.26
C VAL A 68 10.30 0.36 -4.74
N ALA A 69 10.32 0.80 -6.01
CA ALA A 69 9.24 1.56 -6.61
C ALA A 69 8.34 0.74 -7.54
N ASP A 70 8.89 -0.34 -8.12
CA ASP A 70 8.20 -1.17 -9.11
C ASP A 70 8.34 -2.66 -8.82
N ILE A 71 7.38 -3.43 -9.30
CA ILE A 71 7.30 -4.87 -9.05
C ILE A 71 8.37 -5.64 -9.81
N ALA A 72 8.89 -5.10 -10.92
CA ALA A 72 10.08 -5.64 -11.58
C ALA A 72 11.33 -5.50 -10.71
N GLU A 73 11.50 -4.36 -10.03
CA GLU A 73 12.59 -4.11 -9.10
C GLU A 73 12.45 -4.99 -7.85
N LEU A 74 11.22 -5.14 -7.33
CA LEU A 74 10.91 -6.07 -6.24
C LEU A 74 11.30 -7.50 -6.62
N ALA A 75 10.88 -7.97 -7.80
CA ALA A 75 11.17 -9.31 -8.28
C ALA A 75 12.67 -9.55 -8.47
N ASN A 76 13.42 -8.55 -8.96
CA ASN A 76 14.88 -8.66 -9.08
C ASN A 76 15.58 -8.74 -7.72
N LEU A 77 15.15 -7.94 -6.73
CA LEU A 77 15.75 -7.92 -5.40
C LEU A 77 15.40 -9.16 -4.56
N THR A 78 14.19 -9.67 -4.73
CA THR A 78 13.68 -10.80 -3.96
C THR A 78 13.87 -12.14 -4.68
N GLY A 79 14.06 -12.15 -6.01
CA GLY A 79 13.93 -13.37 -6.80
C GLY A 79 12.50 -13.89 -6.90
N LEU A 80 11.50 -13.08 -6.51
CA LEU A 80 10.10 -13.46 -6.62
C LEU A 80 9.73 -13.66 -8.09
N PRO A 81 9.06 -14.76 -8.45
CA PRO A 81 8.59 -14.95 -9.81
C PRO A 81 7.56 -13.87 -10.12
N LEU A 82 7.82 -13.05 -11.14
CA LEU A 82 6.77 -12.26 -11.76
C LEU A 82 5.73 -13.27 -12.27
N MET A 83 4.48 -13.15 -11.83
CA MET A 83 3.39 -14.06 -12.20
C MET A 83 2.96 -13.84 -13.67
N ASP A 84 3.90 -14.03 -14.60
CA ASP A 84 3.61 -14.19 -16.03
C ASP A 84 3.11 -15.61 -16.33
N GLU A 85 3.29 -16.56 -15.40
CA GLU A 85 2.89 -17.96 -15.51
C GLU A 85 1.60 -18.24 -14.71
N ASP A 86 0.62 -18.79 -15.41
CA ASP A 86 -0.73 -19.11 -14.93
C ASP A 86 -0.65 -20.05 -13.71
N PRO A 87 -1.24 -19.73 -12.53
CA PRO A 87 -1.24 -20.62 -11.36
C PRO A 87 -1.97 -21.96 -11.59
N THR A 88 -2.62 -22.13 -12.75
CA THR A 88 -3.29 -23.36 -13.18
C THR A 88 -2.37 -24.40 -13.85
N GLU A 89 -1.11 -24.08 -14.16
CA GLU A 89 -0.21 -25.05 -14.83
C GLU A 89 0.30 -26.18 -13.91
N GLY A 90 -0.14 -26.24 -12.65
CA GLY A 90 0.25 -27.28 -11.69
C GLY A 90 -0.64 -28.53 -11.61
N LEU A 91 -1.81 -28.60 -12.29
CA LEU A 91 -2.68 -29.78 -12.12
C LEU A 91 -3.53 -30.10 -13.36
N ARG A 92 -2.95 -30.83 -14.32
CA ARG A 92 -3.73 -31.53 -15.36
C ARG A 92 -4.13 -32.92 -14.87
N ILE A 93 -5.25 -33.01 -14.15
CA ILE A 93 -6.00 -34.27 -14.07
C ILE A 93 -6.99 -34.25 -15.24
N GLY A 94 -6.79 -35.17 -16.18
CA GLY A 94 -7.48 -35.19 -17.46
C GLY A 94 -8.98 -35.38 -17.33
N PHE A 95 -9.74 -34.37 -17.78
CA PHE A 95 -11.06 -34.58 -18.36
C PHE A 95 -11.03 -33.98 -19.76
N ARG A 96 -11.24 -34.84 -20.76
CA ARG A 96 -11.44 -34.42 -22.16
C ARG A 96 -12.75 -33.63 -22.24
N SER A 97 -12.67 -32.31 -22.10
CA SER A 97 -13.75 -31.42 -22.53
C SER A 97 -13.55 -31.10 -24.01
N LEU A 98 -14.58 -31.34 -24.82
CA LEU A 98 -14.62 -31.10 -26.28
C LEU A 98 -14.77 -29.63 -26.67
N SER A 99 -14.60 -28.69 -25.74
CA SER A 99 -14.56 -27.25 -26.04
C SER A 99 -13.11 -26.76 -26.15
N PRO A 100 -12.71 -26.08 -27.24
CA PRO A 100 -11.42 -25.40 -27.26
C PRO A 100 -11.40 -24.38 -26.12
N PRO A 101 -10.35 -24.35 -25.27
CA PRO A 101 -10.24 -23.34 -24.23
C PRO A 101 -10.15 -21.98 -24.91
N VAL A 102 -11.12 -21.11 -24.65
CA VAL A 102 -11.01 -19.68 -24.94
C VAL A 102 -9.90 -19.15 -24.04
N ARG A 103 -8.66 -19.20 -24.56
CA ARG A 103 -7.49 -18.58 -23.93
C ARG A 103 -7.62 -17.07 -24.04
N THR A 104 -8.38 -16.44 -23.16
CA THR A 104 -8.12 -15.04 -22.86
C THR A 104 -6.86 -14.99 -21.99
N ARG A 105 -5.68 -15.02 -22.63
CA ARG A 105 -4.41 -14.63 -22.01
C ARG A 105 -4.49 -13.14 -21.67
N ARG A 106 -5.20 -12.78 -20.60
CA ARG A 106 -4.91 -11.53 -19.91
C ARG A 106 -3.72 -11.83 -19.02
N ARG A 107 -2.50 -11.51 -19.49
CA ARG A 107 -1.35 -11.37 -18.59
C ARG A 107 -1.84 -10.52 -17.44
N ARG A 108 -1.80 -11.05 -16.20
CA ARG A 108 -2.01 -10.23 -15.01
C ARG A 108 -0.74 -9.42 -14.82
N GLN A 109 -0.54 -8.45 -15.73
CA GLN A 109 0.54 -7.51 -15.61
C GLN A 109 0.24 -6.68 -14.37
N TYR A 110 1.21 -6.60 -13.47
CA TYR A 110 1.09 -5.71 -12.33
C TYR A 110 0.90 -4.28 -12.80
N GLU A 111 0.06 -3.53 -12.08
CA GLU A 111 -0.17 -2.13 -12.40
C GLU A 111 1.14 -1.36 -12.19
N LYS A 112 1.56 -0.59 -13.21
CA LYS A 112 2.75 0.24 -13.10
C LYS A 112 2.51 1.37 -12.12
N LEU A 113 3.53 1.72 -11.34
CA LEU A 113 3.45 2.87 -10.43
C LEU A 113 3.13 4.15 -11.22
N PRO A 114 2.08 4.91 -10.86
CA PRO A 114 1.75 6.16 -11.55
C PRO A 114 2.86 7.20 -11.36
N GLU A 115 3.46 7.65 -12.46
CA GLU A 115 4.51 8.67 -12.44
C GLU A 115 4.07 9.98 -11.76
N CYS A 116 5.00 10.61 -11.04
CA CYS A 116 4.88 11.97 -10.51
C CYS A 116 4.96 12.99 -11.64
N LYS A 117 3.81 13.57 -12.02
CA LYS A 117 3.70 14.59 -13.08
C LYS A 117 2.49 15.50 -12.88
N PRO A 118 2.42 16.66 -13.55
CA PRO A 118 1.25 17.53 -13.46
C PRO A 118 0.00 16.81 -13.99
N ARG A 119 -1.06 16.76 -13.19
CA ARG A 119 -2.35 16.15 -13.50
C ARG A 119 -3.46 17.16 -13.35
N ILE A 120 -4.51 17.00 -14.13
CA ILE A 120 -5.67 17.88 -14.08
C ILE A 120 -6.52 17.48 -12.88
N VAL A 121 -6.82 18.45 -12.02
CA VAL A 121 -7.71 18.33 -10.87
C VAL A 121 -8.81 19.38 -11.00
N ASN A 122 -10.03 19.00 -10.63
CA ASN A 122 -11.17 19.91 -10.57
C ASN A 122 -11.24 20.53 -9.18
N GLU A 123 -11.10 21.85 -9.09
CA GLU A 123 -11.13 22.59 -7.83
C GLU A 123 -12.34 23.52 -7.81
N PRO A 124 -13.09 23.60 -6.70
CA PRO A 124 -14.21 24.54 -6.59
C PRO A 124 -13.71 25.99 -6.67
N VAL A 125 -14.44 26.83 -7.40
CA VAL A 125 -14.17 28.27 -7.41
C VAL A 125 -14.74 28.86 -6.13
N GLU A 126 -13.93 29.59 -5.35
CA GLU A 126 -14.39 30.25 -4.13
C GLU A 126 -15.60 31.15 -4.45
N GLN A 127 -16.71 30.89 -3.76
CA GLN A 127 -17.95 31.65 -3.91
C GLN A 127 -17.89 32.85 -2.98
N HIS A 128 -18.11 34.06 -3.51
CA HIS A 128 -18.27 35.23 -2.66
C HIS A 128 -19.61 35.16 -1.92
N HIS A 129 -19.63 35.61 -0.66
CA HIS A 129 -20.78 35.53 0.26
C HIS A 129 -21.99 36.41 -0.13
N ASP A 130 -21.94 37.12 -1.27
CA ASP A 130 -22.92 38.13 -1.69
C ASP A 130 -24.12 37.58 -2.49
N GLY A 131 -24.38 36.26 -2.41
CA GLY A 131 -25.46 35.62 -3.16
C GLY A 131 -25.22 35.50 -4.68
N MET A 132 -24.04 35.91 -5.16
CA MET A 132 -23.61 35.76 -6.55
C MET A 132 -23.16 34.33 -6.83
N ARG A 133 -23.57 33.78 -7.98
CA ARG A 133 -23.22 32.42 -8.40
C ARG A 133 -22.16 32.46 -9.50
N THR A 134 -21.05 31.76 -9.31
CA THR A 134 -19.99 31.67 -10.32
C THR A 134 -20.18 30.44 -11.22
N ILE A 135 -20.06 30.64 -12.53
CA ILE A 135 -20.10 29.59 -13.56
C ILE A 135 -18.76 29.57 -14.33
N PRO A 136 -18.12 28.41 -14.49
CA PRO A 136 -18.45 27.13 -13.86
C PRO A 136 -18.21 27.19 -12.34
N THR A 137 -18.83 26.26 -11.59
CA THR A 137 -18.66 26.15 -10.13
C THR A 137 -17.31 25.53 -9.74
N CYS A 138 -16.67 24.83 -10.67
CA CYS A 138 -15.33 24.28 -10.52
C CYS A 138 -14.51 24.57 -11.77
N ILE A 139 -13.19 24.66 -11.59
CA ILE A 139 -12.23 24.88 -12.67
C ILE A 139 -11.18 23.79 -12.67
N GLU A 140 -10.64 23.54 -13.86
CA GLU A 140 -9.49 22.66 -14.04
C GLU A 140 -8.19 23.39 -13.72
N ARG A 141 -7.38 22.77 -12.86
CA ARG A 141 -6.03 23.20 -12.50
C ARG A 141 -5.06 22.05 -12.64
N LYS A 142 -3.84 22.33 -13.10
CA LYS A 142 -2.76 21.35 -13.10
C LYS A 142 -2.06 21.35 -11.75
N VAL A 143 -2.00 20.18 -11.12
CA VAL A 143 -1.36 19.97 -9.83
C VAL A 143 -0.46 18.74 -9.92
N CYS A 144 0.70 18.77 -9.29
CA CYS A 144 1.57 17.61 -9.18
C CYS A 144 0.87 16.46 -8.48
N GLY A 145 0.86 15.29 -9.15
CA GLY A 145 0.22 14.10 -8.62
C GLY A 145 0.79 12.82 -9.22
N GLY A 146 0.44 11.70 -8.60
CA GLY A 146 1.07 10.41 -8.85
C GLY A 146 1.77 9.91 -7.60
N CYS A 147 2.62 8.91 -7.77
CA CYS A 147 3.34 8.26 -6.70
C CYS A 147 4.84 8.38 -6.93
N CYS A 148 5.57 8.42 -5.82
CA CYS A 148 7.03 8.32 -5.79
C CYS A 148 7.41 7.03 -5.07
N SER A 149 8.69 6.65 -5.13
CA SER A 149 9.21 5.61 -4.24
C SER A 149 9.00 5.99 -2.77
N VAL A 150 9.05 4.98 -1.89
CA VAL A 150 8.72 5.17 -0.47
C VAL A 150 9.58 6.27 0.14
N GLY A 151 8.97 7.02 1.07
CA GLY A 151 9.64 8.11 1.75
C GLY A 151 9.75 9.39 0.91
N ARG A 152 9.27 9.41 -0.33
CA ARG A 152 9.24 10.60 -1.20
C ARG A 152 7.83 11.15 -1.42
N LEU A 153 7.74 12.45 -1.66
CA LEU A 153 6.52 13.20 -2.00
C LEU A 153 6.66 13.82 -3.38
N CYS A 154 5.58 13.78 -4.16
CA CYS A 154 5.50 14.47 -5.44
C CYS A 154 5.15 15.94 -5.22
N VAL A 155 6.08 16.84 -5.55
CA VAL A 155 5.91 18.29 -5.32
C VAL A 155 6.22 19.08 -6.59
N ALA A 156 5.68 20.30 -6.68
CA ALA A 156 5.95 21.21 -7.78
C ALA A 156 7.33 21.85 -7.64
N THR A 157 8.15 21.76 -8.68
CA THR A 157 9.44 22.47 -8.78
C THR A 157 9.27 23.80 -9.50
N LYS A 158 8.29 23.88 -10.41
CA LYS A 158 7.98 25.07 -11.18
C LYS A 158 6.48 25.26 -11.31
N THR A 159 6.04 26.48 -11.09
CA THR A 159 4.63 26.89 -11.18
C THR A 159 4.47 28.08 -12.12
N LYS A 160 3.34 28.15 -12.82
CA LYS A 160 2.94 29.31 -13.62
C LYS A 160 1.63 29.89 -13.13
N LYS A 161 1.43 31.18 -13.38
CA LYS A 161 0.15 31.84 -13.18
C LYS A 161 -0.64 31.80 -14.49
N VAL A 162 -1.86 31.25 -14.44
CA VAL A 162 -2.78 31.15 -15.56
C VAL A 162 -4.07 31.90 -15.22
N THR A 163 -4.55 32.71 -16.15
CA THR A 163 -5.83 33.40 -15.97
C THR A 163 -6.96 32.57 -16.59
N LYS A 164 -7.96 32.21 -15.78
CA LYS A 164 -9.17 31.52 -16.21
C LYS A 164 -10.33 32.52 -16.28
N LYS A 165 -11.17 32.41 -17.31
CA LYS A 165 -12.37 33.24 -17.47
C LYS A 165 -13.56 32.53 -16.82
N VAL A 166 -14.22 33.20 -15.89
CA VAL A 166 -15.45 32.73 -15.24
C VAL A 166 -16.55 33.79 -15.37
N ILE A 167 -17.80 33.41 -15.15
CA ILE A 167 -18.95 34.32 -15.17
C ILE A 167 -19.54 34.37 -13.77
N GLN A 168 -19.70 35.56 -13.21
CA GLN A 168 -20.48 35.77 -11.99
C GLN A 168 -21.90 36.20 -12.36
N LEU A 169 -22.88 35.47 -11.84
CA LEU A 169 -24.30 35.76 -12.00
C LEU A 169 -24.81 36.43 -10.73
N GLY A 170 -25.28 37.67 -10.86
CA GLY A 170 -26.11 38.34 -9.88
C GLY A 170 -27.60 38.17 -10.21
N THR A 171 -28.46 38.85 -9.46
CA THR A 171 -29.92 38.76 -9.63
C THR A 171 -30.38 39.18 -11.03
N ASN A 172 -29.76 40.22 -11.61
CA ASN A 172 -30.09 40.78 -12.92
C ASN A 172 -28.85 41.04 -13.79
N SER A 173 -27.69 40.47 -13.46
CA SER A 173 -26.42 40.76 -14.12
C SER A 173 -25.58 39.51 -14.35
N ALA A 174 -24.83 39.51 -15.45
CA ALA A 174 -23.82 38.49 -15.74
C ALA A 174 -22.51 39.21 -16.07
N THR A 175 -21.51 39.08 -15.20
CA THR A 175 -20.23 39.77 -15.33
C THR A 175 -19.11 38.76 -15.60
N PRO A 176 -18.34 38.91 -16.68
CA PRO A 176 -17.14 38.10 -16.88
C PRO A 176 -16.04 38.55 -15.91
N VAL A 177 -15.45 37.59 -15.21
CA VAL A 177 -14.38 37.80 -14.23
C VAL A 177 -13.16 36.97 -14.61
N LEU A 178 -11.98 37.55 -14.42
CA LEU A 178 -10.70 36.88 -14.63
C LEU A 178 -10.18 36.37 -13.29
N LEU A 179 -10.08 35.05 -13.17
CA LEU A 179 -9.52 34.37 -12.00
C LEU A 179 -8.06 34.01 -12.27
N ASN A 180 -7.15 34.44 -11.40
CA ASN A 180 -5.73 34.09 -11.49
C ASN A 180 -5.47 32.83 -10.67
N VAL A 181 -4.99 31.78 -11.32
CA VAL A 181 -4.79 30.45 -10.75
C VAL A 181 -3.33 30.03 -10.93
N THR A 182 -2.74 29.41 -9.91
CA THR A 182 -1.38 28.87 -9.99
C THR A 182 -1.42 27.41 -10.42
N GLU A 183 -0.84 27.10 -11.58
CA GLU A 183 -0.73 25.75 -12.13
C GLU A 183 0.70 25.23 -12.02
N ASP A 184 0.85 23.95 -11.69
CA ASP A 184 2.14 23.28 -11.65
C ASP A 184 2.58 22.91 -13.08
N GLU A 185 3.82 23.27 -13.45
CA GLU A 185 4.42 22.96 -14.75
C GLU A 185 5.32 21.74 -14.70
N GLU A 186 6.11 21.63 -13.63
CA GLU A 186 7.12 20.59 -13.45
C GLU A 186 7.02 20.03 -12.04
N CYS A 187 7.19 18.72 -11.92
CA CYS A 187 7.07 17.99 -10.66
C CYS A 187 8.30 17.13 -10.42
N GLU A 188 8.65 16.95 -9.15
CA GLU A 188 9.76 16.10 -8.73
C GLU A 188 9.43 15.34 -7.45
N CYS A 189 10.03 14.16 -7.31
CA CYS A 189 9.95 13.34 -6.11
C CYS A 189 11.02 13.77 -5.09
N VAL A 190 10.60 14.48 -4.05
CA VAL A 190 11.48 14.96 -2.98
C VAL A 190 11.35 14.09 -1.74
N CYS A 191 12.43 13.93 -0.98
CA CYS A 191 12.37 13.21 0.29
C CYS A 191 11.46 13.93 1.30
N LYS A 192 10.58 13.17 1.95
CA LYS A 192 9.69 13.68 3.00
C LYS A 192 10.48 14.07 4.25
N VAL A 193 11.46 13.25 4.60
CA VAL A 193 12.42 13.48 5.70
C VAL A 193 13.62 14.21 5.13
N LYS A 194 14.08 15.26 5.81
CA LYS A 194 15.30 16.00 5.48
C LYS A 194 16.40 15.68 6.47
N ALA A 195 17.63 16.06 6.15
CA ALA A 195 18.76 15.91 7.07
C ALA A 195 18.54 16.62 8.42
N SER A 196 17.78 17.72 8.43
CA SER A 196 17.37 18.44 9.65
C SER A 196 16.43 17.65 10.56
N ASP A 197 15.70 16.68 9.99
CA ASP A 197 14.65 15.95 10.68
C ASP A 197 15.22 14.71 11.42
N CYS A 198 16.52 14.44 11.28
CA CYS A 198 17.20 13.38 12.00
C CYS A 198 17.49 13.82 13.44
N PRO A 199 16.83 13.24 14.46
CA PRO A 199 16.86 13.74 15.82
C PRO A 199 18.21 13.58 16.51
N ASN A 200 19.00 12.57 16.12
CA ASN A 200 20.27 12.24 16.78
C ASN A 200 21.46 12.36 15.82
N THR A 201 21.81 13.57 15.40
CA THR A 201 22.92 13.83 14.45
C THR A 201 24.29 13.32 14.91
N GLN A 202 24.47 13.02 16.19
CA GLN A 202 25.70 12.39 16.70
C GLN A 202 25.81 10.92 16.28
N ARG A 203 24.70 10.19 16.26
CA ARG A 203 24.63 8.73 16.03
C ARG A 203 23.94 8.35 14.72
N GLN A 204 23.18 9.26 14.13
CA GLN A 204 22.49 9.12 12.86
C GLN A 204 23.12 10.00 11.79
N GLU A 205 22.98 9.56 10.56
CA GLU A 205 23.25 10.31 9.36
C GLU A 205 22.05 10.20 8.41
N TYR A 206 21.86 11.23 7.59
CA TYR A 206 20.79 11.25 6.62
C TYR A 206 21.23 10.53 5.34
N ASP A 207 20.46 9.52 4.95
CA ASP A 207 20.61 8.80 3.70
C ASP A 207 19.71 9.44 2.64
N GLN A 208 20.32 10.17 1.71
CA GLN A 208 19.60 10.87 0.64
C GLN A 208 19.01 9.93 -0.42
N GLU A 209 19.59 8.76 -0.61
CA GLU A 209 19.14 7.77 -1.59
C GLU A 209 17.84 7.12 -1.11
N HIS A 210 17.82 6.74 0.18
CA HIS A 210 16.68 6.07 0.82
C HIS A 210 15.71 7.02 1.54
N CYS A 211 15.98 8.34 1.51
CA CYS A 211 15.16 9.38 2.14
C CYS A 211 14.87 9.10 3.63
N MET A 212 15.87 8.63 4.37
CA MET A 212 15.70 8.24 5.78
C MET A 212 16.92 8.54 6.62
N CYS A 213 16.72 8.62 7.94
CA CYS A 213 17.81 8.68 8.89
C CYS A 213 18.29 7.26 9.18
N ARG A 214 19.58 7.01 8.99
CA ARG A 214 20.21 5.72 9.31
C ARG A 214 21.23 5.89 10.40
N CYS A 215 21.53 4.81 11.11
CA CYS A 215 22.64 4.82 12.07
C CYS A 215 23.97 4.93 11.33
N LYS A 216 24.89 5.72 11.88
CA LYS A 216 26.23 5.89 11.30
C LYS A 216 26.96 4.56 11.21
N SER A 217 27.76 4.41 10.16
CA SER A 217 28.59 3.23 9.94
C SER A 217 29.59 2.97 11.07
N SER A 218 30.02 4.00 11.80
CA SER A 218 30.87 3.88 12.99
C SER A 218 30.25 3.08 14.14
N LEU A 219 28.92 2.91 14.15
CA LEU A 219 28.19 2.14 15.16
C LEU A 219 28.05 0.66 14.80
N ARG A 220 28.63 0.20 13.68
CA ARG A 220 28.50 -1.18 13.20
C ARG A 220 29.00 -2.21 14.21
N GLU A 221 30.13 -1.95 14.86
CA GLU A 221 30.67 -2.85 15.89
C GLU A 221 29.81 -2.87 17.15
N GLU A 222 29.26 -1.72 17.53
CA GLU A 222 28.36 -1.59 18.67
C GLU A 222 27.07 -2.39 18.44
N LYS A 223 26.49 -2.26 17.24
CA LYS A 223 25.34 -3.05 16.79
C LYS A 223 25.65 -4.54 16.83
N ALA A 224 26.77 -4.98 16.27
CA ALA A 224 27.14 -6.39 16.25
C ALA A 224 27.30 -6.98 17.66
N LYS A 225 27.88 -6.20 18.60
CA LYS A 225 27.97 -6.59 20.01
C LYS A 225 26.60 -6.67 20.68
N CYS A 226 25.71 -5.73 20.39
CA CYS A 226 24.34 -5.74 20.90
C CYS A 226 23.57 -7.00 20.45
N GLU A 227 23.63 -7.30 19.16
CA GLU A 227 22.90 -8.42 18.57
C GLU A 227 23.49 -9.78 19.01
N SER A 228 24.81 -9.87 19.23
CA SER A 228 25.46 -11.13 19.63
C SER A 228 25.05 -11.64 21.02
N VAL A 229 24.61 -10.74 21.90
CA VAL A 229 24.09 -11.08 23.24
C VAL A 229 22.57 -11.27 23.26
N GLY A 230 21.92 -11.25 22.09
CA GLY A 230 20.47 -11.48 21.96
C GLY A 230 19.60 -10.27 22.28
N ASN A 231 20.19 -9.07 22.35
CA ASN A 231 19.47 -7.80 22.44
C ASN A 231 19.06 -7.31 21.05
N PHE A 232 18.20 -6.29 20.99
CA PHE A 232 17.77 -5.72 19.72
C PHE A 232 18.32 -4.31 19.53
N TRP A 233 18.74 -4.01 18.31
CA TRP A 233 19.19 -2.68 17.93
C TRP A 233 18.00 -1.81 17.53
N ASP A 234 17.81 -0.68 18.20
CA ASP A 234 16.80 0.31 17.81
C ASP A 234 17.37 1.26 16.77
N TYR A 235 16.85 1.19 15.54
CA TYR A 235 17.28 2.03 14.42
C TYR A 235 16.82 3.49 14.54
N ASN A 236 15.79 3.78 15.35
CA ASN A 236 15.31 5.15 15.56
C ASN A 236 16.19 5.93 16.54
N SER A 237 16.74 5.27 17.58
CA SER A 237 17.66 5.89 18.53
C SER A 237 19.13 5.58 18.25
N CYS A 238 19.40 4.58 17.41
CA CYS A 238 20.72 4.02 17.13
C CYS A 238 21.43 3.55 18.39
N ARG A 239 20.71 2.79 19.22
CA ARG A 239 21.22 2.24 20.48
C ARG A 239 20.80 0.80 20.65
N CYS A 240 21.58 0.08 21.47
CA CYS A 240 21.19 -1.23 21.93
C CYS A 240 20.02 -1.11 22.90
N VAL A 241 18.99 -1.94 22.70
CA VAL A 241 17.86 -2.05 23.62
C VAL A 241 17.82 -3.45 24.18
N CYS A 242 17.90 -3.50 25.51
CA CYS A 242 17.89 -4.72 26.28
C CYS A 242 16.53 -5.41 26.20
N ARG A 243 16.52 -6.71 25.89
CA ARG A 243 15.29 -7.51 25.83
C ARG A 243 14.60 -7.65 27.18
N SER A 244 15.39 -7.64 28.26
CA SER A 244 14.90 -7.66 29.64
C SER A 244 15.06 -6.29 30.28
N LEU A 245 13.97 -5.75 30.83
CA LEU A 245 14.01 -4.57 31.70
C LEU A 245 14.44 -4.92 33.14
N ALA A 246 14.41 -6.21 33.50
CA ALA A 246 14.90 -6.68 34.79
C ALA A 246 16.43 -6.52 34.80
N GLY A 247 16.91 -5.45 35.45
CA GLY A 247 18.34 -5.12 35.55
C GLY A 247 18.68 -3.65 35.37
N ARG A 248 17.76 -2.76 34.94
CA ARG A 248 18.05 -1.32 34.86
C ARG A 248 18.35 -0.69 36.22
N GLU A 249 17.78 -1.24 37.29
CA GLU A 249 18.11 -0.87 38.66
C GLU A 249 19.25 -1.75 39.16
N CYS A 250 20.46 -1.18 39.16
CA CYS A 250 21.64 -1.83 39.70
C CYS A 250 21.76 -1.56 41.21
N SER A 251 22.28 -2.55 41.94
CA SER A 251 22.66 -2.37 43.35
C SER A 251 23.77 -1.32 43.50
N SER A 252 23.85 -0.70 44.68
CA SER A 252 24.88 0.30 45.01
C SER A 252 26.30 -0.18 44.66
N GLY A 253 27.06 0.64 43.95
CA GLY A 253 28.41 0.31 43.47
C GLY A 253 28.48 -0.22 42.03
N TYR A 254 27.33 -0.36 41.36
CA TYR A 254 27.24 -0.80 39.98
C TYR A 254 26.44 0.19 39.13
N PHE A 255 26.77 0.32 37.85
CA PHE A 255 25.97 1.05 36.86
C PHE A 255 25.49 0.11 35.77
N PHE A 256 24.34 0.45 35.17
CA PHE A 256 23.81 -0.33 34.07
C PHE A 256 24.50 0.04 32.77
N ASP A 257 25.20 -0.90 32.17
CA ASP A 257 25.77 -0.74 30.84
C ASP A 257 24.72 -1.09 29.78
N GLU A 258 24.33 -0.10 28.97
CA GLU A 258 23.33 -0.26 27.90
C GLU A 258 23.81 -1.19 26.77
N LEU A 259 25.12 -1.43 26.64
CA LEU A 259 25.69 -2.27 25.59
C LEU A 259 25.64 -3.76 25.93
N SER A 260 26.12 -4.12 27.12
CA SER A 260 26.08 -5.50 27.62
C SER A 260 24.76 -5.85 28.31
N CYS A 261 23.92 -4.84 28.61
CA CYS A 261 22.67 -4.97 29.36
C CYS A 261 22.87 -5.65 30.72
N ARG A 262 23.94 -5.28 31.42
CA ARG A 262 24.33 -5.82 32.73
C ARG A 262 24.77 -4.70 33.67
N CYS A 263 24.63 -4.95 34.96
CA CYS A 263 25.23 -4.12 36.00
C CYS A 263 26.73 -4.39 36.06
N VAL A 264 27.54 -3.40 35.74
CA VAL A 264 29.00 -3.45 35.81
C VAL A 264 29.52 -2.59 36.96
N PRO A 265 30.63 -2.96 37.62
CA PRO A 265 31.15 -2.20 38.75
C PRO A 265 31.49 -0.75 38.35
N LEU A 266 31.19 0.20 39.24
CA LEU A 266 31.75 1.55 39.15
C LEU A 266 33.25 1.46 39.46
N LEU A 267 34.10 1.52 38.42
CA LEU A 267 35.55 1.61 38.60
C LEU A 267 35.88 3.02 39.13
N PHE A 268 36.34 3.09 40.38
CA PHE A 268 36.95 4.27 41.01
C PHE A 268 38.47 4.19 40.91
#